data_AF-A0A6N8Z5T0-F1
#
_entry.id   AF-A0A6N8Z5T0-F1
#
_cell.length_a   1.000
_cell.length_b   1.000
_cell.length_c   1.000
_cell.angle_alpha   90.00
_cell.angle_beta   90.00
_cell.angle_gamma   90.00
#
_symmetry.space_group_name_H-M   'P 1'
#
loop_
_entity.id
_entity.type
_entity.pdbx_description
1 polymer ?
#
loop_
_entity_poly.entity_id
_entity_poly.type
_entity_poly.pdbx_seq_one_letter_code
_entity_poly.pdbx_strand_id
1 'polypeptide(L)'
;MFADGENLLASEMMWGAAIHSVNAVAMLREWDHGKYSHKSNVVERLSIQYNERSLAEGFWTARHRLHPNFDKGFLTSDQLGNYRQDVQRFVGRMLEIADSLR
;
A
#
# COMPACT_ATOMS: atom_id res chain seq x y z
N MET A 1 11.66 24.99 -9.13
CA MET A 1 10.28 24.87 -8.64
C MET A 1 9.61 23.74 -9.41
N PHE A 2 9.94 22.49 -9.04
CA PHE A 2 9.39 21.23 -9.59
C PHE A 2 8.99 20.26 -8.47
N ALA A 3 9.29 20.60 -7.21
CA ALA A 3 9.17 19.72 -6.05
C ALA A 3 7.72 19.28 -5.79
N ASP A 4 6.73 20.11 -6.11
CA ASP A 4 5.32 19.76 -5.90
C ASP A 4 4.87 18.66 -6.86
N GLY A 5 5.23 18.75 -8.16
CA GLY A 5 4.88 17.73 -9.15
C GLY A 5 5.57 16.39 -8.90
N GLU A 6 6.83 16.40 -8.48
CA GLU A 6 7.58 15.19 -8.13
C GLU A 6 7.01 14.52 -6.88
N ASN A 7 6.61 15.30 -5.87
CA ASN A 7 5.98 14.79 -4.65
C ASN A 7 4.61 14.16 -4.91
N LEU A 8 3.80 14.77 -5.77
CA LEU A 8 2.52 14.23 -6.20
C LEU A 8 2.70 12.86 -6.87
N LEU A 9 3.58 12.79 -7.87
CA LEU A 9 3.85 11.55 -8.59
C LEU A 9 4.42 10.46 -7.67
N ALA A 10 5.34 10.83 -6.76
CA ALA A 10 5.88 9.90 -5.78
C ALA A 10 4.77 9.32 -4.87
N SER A 11 3.78 10.14 -4.50
CA SER A 11 2.61 9.69 -3.73
C SER A 11 1.84 8.59 -4.46
N GLU A 12 1.53 8.80 -5.75
CA GLU A 12 0.80 7.84 -6.56
C GLU A 12 1.62 6.56 -6.81
N MET A 13 2.93 6.68 -7.03
CA MET A 13 3.81 5.51 -7.19
C MET A 13 3.85 4.64 -5.94
N MET A 14 3.91 5.26 -4.75
CA MET A 14 3.86 4.53 -3.47
C MET A 14 2.50 3.84 -3.26
N TRP A 15 1.41 4.50 -3.64
CA TRP A 15 0.08 3.89 -3.64
C TRP A 15 0.01 2.67 -4.57
N GLY A 16 0.49 2.83 -5.81
CA GLY A 16 0.56 1.75 -6.79
C GLY A 16 1.35 0.55 -6.27
N ALA A 17 2.52 0.78 -5.67
CA ALA A 17 3.33 -0.28 -5.07
C ALA A 17 2.57 -1.07 -3.99
N ALA A 18 1.82 -0.38 -3.13
CA ALA A 18 0.99 -1.03 -2.11
C ALA A 18 -0.15 -1.86 -2.72
N ILE A 19 -0.85 -1.37 -3.75
CA ILE A 19 -1.88 -2.18 -4.45
C ILE A 19 -1.25 -3.41 -5.08
N HIS A 20 -0.15 -3.24 -5.81
CA HIS A 20 0.43 -4.33 -6.59
C HIS A 20 0.99 -5.44 -5.70
N SER A 21 1.54 -5.11 -4.53
CA SER A 21 1.97 -6.13 -3.56
C SER A 21 0.78 -6.92 -2.99
N VAL A 22 -0.35 -6.25 -2.71
CA VAL A 22 -1.60 -6.94 -2.32
C VAL A 22 -2.12 -7.87 -3.41
N ASN A 23 -2.10 -7.41 -4.67
CA ASN A 23 -2.50 -8.25 -5.80
C ASN A 23 -1.60 -9.46 -5.94
N ALA A 24 -0.28 -9.30 -5.80
CA ALA A 24 0.65 -10.41 -5.90
C ALA A 24 0.36 -11.50 -4.87
N VAL A 25 0.13 -11.13 -3.60
CA VAL A 25 -0.24 -12.09 -2.55
C VAL A 25 -1.60 -12.73 -2.85
N ALA A 26 -2.59 -11.95 -3.27
CA ALA A 26 -3.90 -12.47 -3.60
C ALA A 26 -3.86 -13.46 -4.78
N MET A 27 -3.07 -13.16 -5.82
CA MET A 27 -2.87 -14.05 -6.96
C MET A 27 -2.22 -15.37 -6.55
N LEU A 28 -1.16 -15.33 -5.73
CA LEU A 28 -0.46 -16.53 -5.23
C LEU A 28 -1.35 -17.39 -4.33
N ARG A 29 -2.34 -16.79 -3.67
CA ARG A 29 -3.33 -17.50 -2.84
C ARG A 29 -4.62 -17.87 -3.58
N GLU A 30 -4.71 -17.57 -4.87
CA GLU A 30 -5.94 -17.72 -5.66
C GLU A 30 -7.15 -17.00 -5.06
N TRP A 31 -6.91 -15.87 -4.37
CA TRP A 31 -7.94 -15.03 -3.79
C TRP A 31 -8.42 -13.99 -4.81
N ASP A 32 -9.70 -13.64 -4.70
CA ASP A 32 -10.29 -12.55 -5.45
C ASP A 32 -9.50 -11.24 -5.25
N HIS A 33 -9.17 -10.55 -6.35
CA HIS A 33 -8.39 -9.30 -6.32
C HIS A 33 -8.79 -8.28 -7.39
N GLY A 34 -9.73 -8.64 -8.29
CA GLY A 34 -10.14 -7.80 -9.42
C GLY A 34 -10.88 -6.51 -9.05
N LYS A 35 -11.47 -6.43 -7.85
CA LYS A 35 -12.16 -5.23 -7.35
C LYS A 35 -11.40 -4.59 -6.20
N TYR A 36 -11.67 -3.31 -5.97
CA TYR A 36 -11.08 -2.58 -4.86
C TYR A 36 -11.45 -3.19 -3.49
N SER A 37 -12.73 -3.53 -3.30
CA SER A 37 -13.21 -4.18 -2.07
C SER A 37 -12.48 -5.48 -1.78
N HIS A 38 -12.08 -6.21 -2.82
CA HIS A 38 -11.32 -7.44 -2.66
C HIS A 38 -9.95 -7.19 -2.03
N LYS A 39 -9.26 -6.10 -2.39
CA LYS A 39 -7.97 -5.72 -1.79
C LYS A 39 -8.07 -5.46 -0.29
N SER A 40 -9.18 -4.82 0.12
CA SER A 40 -9.47 -4.60 1.55
C SER A 40 -9.66 -5.94 2.26
N ASN A 41 -10.43 -6.86 1.68
CA ASN A 41 -10.62 -8.20 2.26
C ASN A 41 -9.30 -8.99 2.35
N VAL A 42 -8.42 -8.88 1.36
CA VAL A 42 -7.11 -9.54 1.37
C VAL A 42 -6.29 -9.07 2.57
N VAL A 43 -6.12 -7.77 2.76
CA VAL A 43 -5.28 -7.24 3.85
C VAL A 43 -5.88 -7.51 5.22
N GLU A 44 -7.21 -7.50 5.36
CA GLU A 44 -7.88 -7.86 6.63
C GLU A 44 -7.72 -9.36 6.94
N ARG A 45 -7.81 -10.23 5.94
CA ARG A 45 -7.53 -11.66 6.14
C ARG A 45 -6.08 -11.90 6.55
N LEU A 46 -5.13 -11.21 5.91
CA LEU A 46 -3.71 -11.33 6.24
C LEU A 46 -3.40 -10.78 7.63
N SER A 47 -4.00 -9.65 8.02
CA SER A 47 -3.80 -9.06 9.35
C SER A 47 -4.23 -10.02 10.47
N ILE A 48 -5.36 -10.72 10.27
CA ILE A 48 -5.85 -11.74 11.21
C ILE A 48 -4.94 -12.98 11.16
N GLN A 49 -4.64 -13.48 9.96
CA GLN A 49 -3.86 -14.72 9.78
C GLN A 49 -2.46 -14.64 10.38
N TYR A 50 -1.79 -13.51 10.21
CA TYR A 50 -0.44 -13.29 10.73
C TYR A 50 -0.42 -12.60 12.11
N ASN A 51 -1.59 -12.35 12.70
CA ASN A 51 -1.77 -11.58 13.94
C ASN A 51 -1.00 -10.24 13.89
N GLU A 52 -1.07 -9.56 12.75
CA GLU A 52 -0.26 -8.40 12.40
C GLU A 52 -1.16 -7.26 11.90
N ARG A 53 -1.63 -6.44 12.83
CA ARG A 53 -2.54 -5.31 12.54
C ARG A 53 -1.94 -4.28 11.59
N SER A 54 -0.61 -4.12 11.60
CA SER A 54 0.13 -3.21 10.71
C SER A 54 -0.09 -3.50 9.23
N LEU A 55 -0.47 -4.72 8.84
CA LEU A 55 -0.82 -5.03 7.45
C LEU A 55 -2.06 -4.28 6.98
N ALA A 56 -3.14 -4.32 7.76
CA ALA A 56 -4.35 -3.58 7.43
C ALA A 56 -4.08 -2.07 7.51
N GLU A 57 -3.46 -1.60 8.59
CA GLU A 57 -3.18 -0.17 8.81
C GLU A 57 -2.28 0.43 7.73
N GLY A 58 -1.26 -0.30 7.26
CA GLY A 58 -0.38 0.12 6.18
C GLY A 58 -1.14 0.33 4.87
N PHE A 59 -1.99 -0.62 4.50
CA PHE A 59 -2.84 -0.48 3.31
C PHE A 59 -3.83 0.67 3.44
N TRP A 60 -4.49 0.81 4.60
CA TRP A 60 -5.46 1.88 4.83
C TRP A 60 -4.82 3.26 4.83
N THR A 61 -3.61 3.38 5.34
CA THR A 61 -2.81 4.61 5.30
C THR A 61 -2.49 4.98 3.87
N ALA A 62 -1.95 4.04 3.08
CA ALA A 62 -1.64 4.27 1.66
C ALA A 62 -2.88 4.71 0.87
N ARG A 63 -4.01 4.01 1.07
CA ARG A 63 -5.30 4.32 0.43
C ARG A 63 -5.80 5.73 0.71
N HIS A 64 -5.78 6.16 1.97
CA HIS A 64 -6.44 7.42 2.37
C HIS A 64 -5.52 8.62 2.31
N ARG A 65 -4.19 8.41 2.33
CA ARG A 65 -3.22 9.50 2.35
C ARG A 65 -2.52 9.69 1.02
N LEU A 66 -2.14 8.63 0.32
CA LEU A 66 -1.29 8.74 -0.87
C LEU A 66 -2.08 8.91 -2.16
N HIS A 67 -3.03 8.02 -2.42
CA HIS A 67 -3.84 8.09 -3.64
C HIS A 67 -4.57 9.44 -3.79
N PRO A 68 -5.29 9.96 -2.77
CA PRO A 68 -5.99 11.23 -2.90
C PRO A 68 -5.03 12.42 -2.95
N ASN A 69 -3.77 12.25 -2.53
CA ASN A 69 -2.80 13.32 -2.55
C ASN A 69 -2.35 13.64 -3.97
N PHE A 70 -2.30 12.67 -4.89
CA PHE A 70 -1.97 12.92 -6.29
C PHE A 70 -2.86 14.00 -6.92
N ASP A 71 -4.18 13.93 -6.67
CA ASP A 71 -5.14 14.89 -7.20
C ASP A 71 -5.23 16.19 -6.38
N LYS A 72 -5.03 16.11 -5.07
CA LYS A 72 -5.36 17.20 -4.13
C LYS A 72 -4.15 17.95 -3.56
N GLY A 73 -2.95 17.40 -3.65
CA GLY A 73 -1.69 18.01 -3.21
C GLY A 73 -1.70 18.54 -1.78
N PHE A 74 -2.20 17.77 -0.82
CA PHE A 74 -2.36 18.21 0.56
C PHE A 74 -1.22 17.76 1.49
N LEU A 75 -0.32 16.89 1.04
CA LEU A 75 0.81 16.40 1.82
C LEU A 75 2.04 17.30 1.64
N THR A 76 2.69 17.63 2.75
CA THR A 76 4.02 18.26 2.73
C THR A 76 5.11 17.22 2.42
N SER A 77 6.30 17.68 2.02
CA SER A 77 7.45 16.80 1.79
C SER A 77 7.79 15.92 3.01
N ASP A 78 7.71 16.48 4.21
CA ASP A 78 7.99 15.74 5.46
C ASP A 78 6.93 14.65 5.71
N GLN A 79 5.65 14.98 5.50
CA GLN A 79 4.57 14.00 5.63
C GLN A 79 4.72 12.87 4.60
N LEU A 80 5.07 13.22 3.35
CA LEU A 80 5.34 12.26 2.30
C LEU A 80 6.53 11.35 2.64
N GLY A 81 7.58 11.91 3.27
CA GLY A 81 8.73 11.18 3.79
C GLY A 81 8.34 10.15 4.85
N ASN A 82 7.44 10.49 5.77
CA ASN A 82 6.92 9.55 6.76
C ASN A 82 6.12 8.42 6.11
N TYR A 83 5.19 8.75 5.21
CA TYR A 83 4.39 7.72 4.51
C TYR A 83 5.23 6.81 3.61
N ARG A 84 6.36 7.31 3.08
CA ARG A 84 7.31 6.47 2.35
C ARG A 84 7.83 5.33 3.21
N GLN A 85 8.22 5.61 4.44
CA GLN A 85 8.73 4.57 5.36
C GLN A 85 7.64 3.55 5.69
N ASP A 86 6.41 4.02 5.94
CA ASP A 86 5.28 3.15 6.25
C ASP A 86 4.93 2.24 5.07
N VAL A 87 4.88 2.78 3.85
CA VAL A 87 4.63 1.98 2.63
C VAL A 87 5.77 1.01 2.36
N GLN A 88 7.02 1.40 2.57
CA GLN A 88 8.16 0.49 2.40
C GLN A 88 8.08 -0.70 3.34
N ARG A 89 7.72 -0.48 4.61
CA ARG A 89 7.50 -1.58 5.58
C ARG A 89 6.34 -2.48 5.15
N PHE A 90 5.21 -1.88 4.75
CA PHE A 90 4.05 -2.64 4.27
C PHE A 90 4.39 -3.48 3.04
N VAL A 91 4.99 -2.88 2.01
CA VAL A 91 5.37 -3.58 0.77
C VAL A 91 6.40 -4.66 1.06
N GLY A 92 7.43 -4.37 1.87
CA GLY A 92 8.42 -5.36 2.28
C GLY A 92 7.76 -6.58 2.93
N ARG A 93 6.84 -6.35 3.88
CA ARG A 93 6.11 -7.44 4.53
C ARG A 93 5.24 -8.24 3.57
N MET A 94 4.56 -7.57 2.63
CA MET A 94 3.77 -8.25 1.60
C MET A 94 4.64 -9.10 0.66
N LEU A 95 5.85 -8.66 0.35
CA LEU A 95 6.81 -9.43 -0.45
C LEU A 95 7.31 -10.66 0.31
N GLU A 96 7.63 -10.55 1.61
CA GLU A 96 7.98 -11.70 2.44
C GLU A 96 6.86 -12.74 2.48
N ILE A 97 5.61 -12.29 2.61
CA ILE A 97 4.44 -13.18 2.56
C ILE A 97 4.35 -13.85 1.18
N ALA A 98 4.51 -13.09 0.10
CA ALA A 98 4.49 -13.63 -1.26
C ALA A 98 5.59 -14.67 -1.49
N ASP A 99 6.81 -14.43 -1.01
CA ASP A 99 7.92 -15.35 -1.15
C ASP A 99 7.72 -16.64 -0.34
N SER A 100 7.02 -16.58 0.80
CA SER A 100 6.64 -17.78 1.56
C SER A 100 5.59 -18.68 0.89
N LEU A 101 4.97 -18.21 -0.20
CA LEU A 101 3.92 -18.92 -0.94
C LEU A 101 4.41 -19.56 -2.25
N ARG A 102 5.68 -19.33 -2.60
CA ARG A 102 6.36 -19.90 -3.77
C ARG A 102 7.07 -21.19 -3.40
#